data_AF-A0A7T5E3C9-F1
#
_entry.id   AF-A0A7T5E3C9-F1
#
_cell.length_a   1.000
_cell.length_b   1.000
_cell.length_c   1.000
_cell.angle_alpha   90.00
_cell.angle_beta   90.00
_cell.angle_gamma   90.00
#
_symmetry.space_group_name_H-M   'P 1'
#
loop_
_entity.id
_entity.type
_entity.pdbx_description
1 polymer ?
#
loop_
_entity_poly.entity_id
_entity_poly.type
_entity_poly.pdbx_seq_one_letter_code
_entity_poly.pdbx_strand_id
1 'polypeptide(L)'
;MGLAGVPLAVAPPVAEAYTSRLNLFLVREENESFETFLRRSEIIARAGVQRSFDSDVLMTDVVVTIIGESQGLSMPVLAVAVSRRDWQRQPDVLSWVQYYPAARALLLP
;
A
#
# COMPACT_ATOMS: atom_id res chain seq x y z
N MET A 1 -17.46 23.25 -53.54
CA MET A 1 -16.06 23.17 -53.04
C MET A 1 -15.97 23.99 -51.77
N GLY A 2 -15.74 23.35 -50.62
CA GLY A 2 -15.62 24.00 -49.32
C GLY A 2 -15.91 23.02 -48.18
N LEU A 3 -14.92 22.19 -47.84
CA LEU A 3 -15.01 21.21 -46.75
C LEU A 3 -14.88 21.96 -45.42
N ALA A 4 -15.92 21.90 -44.58
CA ALA A 4 -15.82 22.33 -43.19
C ALA A 4 -15.10 21.23 -42.38
N GLY A 5 -13.88 21.52 -41.94
CA GLY A 5 -13.13 20.65 -41.04
C GLY A 5 -13.70 20.71 -39.62
N VAL A 6 -14.16 19.58 -39.09
CA VAL A 6 -14.55 19.44 -37.69
C VAL A 6 -13.28 19.08 -36.91
N PRO A 7 -12.85 19.84 -35.89
CA PRO A 7 -11.74 19.39 -35.06
C PRO A 7 -12.23 18.23 -34.18
N LEU A 8 -11.63 17.05 -34.34
CA LEU A 8 -11.75 15.96 -33.38
C LEU A 8 -10.97 16.37 -32.13
N ALA A 9 -11.66 16.92 -31.13
CA ALA A 9 -11.12 17.06 -29.80
C ALA A 9 -11.02 15.67 -29.16
N VAL A 10 -9.87 15.01 -29.34
CA VAL A 10 -9.51 13.84 -28.54
C VAL A 10 -9.15 14.31 -27.14
N ALA A 11 -10.13 14.28 -26.22
CA ALA A 11 -9.81 14.41 -24.81
C ALA A 11 -8.91 13.21 -24.43
N PRO A 12 -7.75 13.42 -23.78
CA PRO A 12 -6.96 12.31 -23.29
C PRO A 12 -7.82 11.48 -22.33
N PRO A 13 -7.74 10.14 -22.34
CA PRO A 13 -8.42 9.35 -21.33
C PRO A 13 -7.90 9.81 -19.96
N VAL A 14 -8.79 10.28 -19.12
CA VAL A 14 -8.50 10.50 -17.71
C VAL A 14 -8.22 9.10 -17.14
N ALA A 15 -6.95 8.76 -16.99
CA ALA A 15 -6.55 7.58 -16.25
C ALA A 15 -6.93 7.85 -14.77
N GLU A 16 -8.16 7.53 -14.39
CA GLU A 16 -8.56 7.62 -13.00
C GLU A 16 -7.83 6.52 -12.24
N ALA A 17 -7.13 6.91 -11.18
CA ALA A 17 -6.50 5.97 -10.27
C ALA A 17 -7.60 5.20 -9.55
N TYR A 18 -7.79 3.94 -9.92
CA TYR A 18 -8.66 3.03 -9.19
C TYR A 18 -7.85 2.42 -8.05
N THR A 19 -7.90 3.12 -6.91
CA THR A 19 -7.05 2.86 -5.74
C THR A 19 -7.77 2.01 -4.69
N SER A 20 -7.18 0.89 -4.29
CA SER A 20 -7.54 0.22 -3.04
C SER A 20 -6.78 0.79 -1.85
N ARG A 21 -7.48 0.91 -0.72
CA ARG A 21 -6.90 1.29 0.57
C ARG A 21 -7.26 0.22 1.60
N LEU A 22 -6.25 -0.41 2.19
CA LEU A 22 -6.41 -1.51 3.11
C LEU A 22 -5.64 -1.25 4.40
N ASN A 23 -6.31 -1.45 5.54
CA ASN A 23 -5.67 -1.49 6.85
C ASN A 23 -5.58 -2.94 7.30
N LEU A 24 -4.36 -3.42 7.55
CA LEU A 24 -4.10 -4.77 8.06
C LEU A 24 -3.58 -4.68 9.49
N PHE A 25 -4.24 -5.40 10.40
CA PHE A 25 -3.89 -5.39 11.81
C PHE A 25 -2.87 -6.50 12.09
N LEU A 26 -1.85 -6.18 12.90
CA LEU A 26 -0.83 -7.10 13.34
C LEU A 26 -0.60 -6.95 14.84
N VAL A 27 -0.89 -8.03 15.57
CA VAL A 27 -0.61 -8.11 17.00
C VAL A 27 0.89 -8.42 17.21
N ARG A 28 1.52 -7.63 18.08
CA ARG A 28 2.89 -7.89 18.55
C ARG A 28 2.92 -9.14 19.42
N GLU A 29 3.89 -10.01 19.18
CA GLU A 29 4.09 -11.22 19.98
C GLU A 29 4.79 -10.90 21.31
N GLU A 30 4.59 -11.75 22.32
CA GLU A 30 5.27 -11.59 23.61
C GLU A 30 6.80 -11.64 23.44
N ASN A 31 7.51 -10.72 24.08
CA ASN A 31 8.98 -10.58 23.98
C ASN A 31 9.51 -10.34 22.56
N GLU A 32 8.65 -9.97 21.60
CA GLU A 32 9.06 -9.70 20.23
C GLU A 32 9.88 -8.40 20.14
N SER A 33 11.04 -8.47 19.48
CA SER A 33 11.83 -7.28 19.20
C SER A 33 11.14 -6.37 18.17
N PHE A 34 11.43 -5.07 18.22
CA PHE A 34 10.90 -4.15 17.21
C PHE A 34 11.28 -4.52 15.78
N GLU A 35 12.51 -5.00 15.57
CA GLU A 35 12.99 -5.40 14.25
C GLU A 35 12.22 -6.61 13.72
N THR A 36 11.95 -7.59 14.58
CA THR A 36 11.15 -8.78 14.23
C THR A 36 9.73 -8.38 13.85
N PHE A 37 9.11 -7.51 14.64
CA PHE A 37 7.78 -6.99 14.39
C PHE A 37 7.70 -6.19 13.09
N LEU A 38 8.71 -5.37 12.82
CA LEU A 38 8.81 -4.58 11.60
C LEU A 38 8.94 -5.47 10.36
N ARG A 39 9.79 -6.50 10.44
CA ARG A 39 9.97 -7.48 9.36
C ARG A 39 8.69 -8.24 9.05
N ARG A 40 7.93 -8.65 10.08
CA ARG A 40 6.61 -9.28 9.89
C ARG A 40 5.62 -8.31 9.25
N SER A 41 5.63 -7.05 9.68
CA SER A 41 4.80 -5.99 9.07
C SER A 41 5.09 -5.84 7.57
N GLU A 42 6.36 -5.85 7.17
CA GLU A 42 6.77 -5.76 5.75
C GLU A 42 6.30 -6.97 4.93
N ILE A 43 6.44 -8.19 5.48
CA ILE A 43 5.97 -9.43 4.85
C ILE A 43 4.45 -9.38 4.63
N ILE A 44 3.71 -8.94 5.65
CA ILE A 44 2.24 -8.83 5.59
C ILE A 44 1.83 -7.75 4.59
N ALA A 45 2.52 -6.61 4.55
CA ALA A 45 2.25 -5.56 3.58
C ALA A 45 2.48 -6.04 2.15
N ARG A 46 3.57 -6.78 1.90
CA ARG A 46 3.85 -7.42 0.61
C ARG A 46 2.72 -8.33 0.16
N ALA A 47 2.27 -9.21 1.07
CA ALA A 47 1.15 -10.10 0.79
C ALA A 47 -0.16 -9.34 0.54
N GLY A 48 -0.40 -8.25 1.29
CA GLY A 48 -1.57 -7.37 1.12
C GLY A 48 -1.60 -6.68 -0.24
N VAL A 49 -0.45 -6.13 -0.69
CA VAL A 49 -0.32 -5.50 -2.01
C VAL A 49 -0.58 -6.52 -3.12
N GLN A 50 0.10 -7.67 -3.07
CA GLN A 50 -0.07 -8.74 -4.06
C GLN A 50 -1.53 -9.18 -4.15
N ARG A 51 -2.16 -9.49 -3.02
CA ARG A 51 -3.57 -9.91 -2.96
C ARG A 51 -4.51 -8.86 -3.51
N SER A 52 -4.26 -7.58 -3.26
CA SER A 52 -5.12 -6.49 -3.76
C SER A 52 -5.10 -6.45 -5.29
N PHE A 53 -3.91 -6.55 -5.90
CA PHE A 53 -3.79 -6.61 -7.35
C PHE A 53 -4.32 -7.91 -7.97
N ASP A 54 -4.25 -9.03 -7.26
CA ASP A 54 -4.80 -10.32 -7.70
C ASP A 54 -6.33 -10.37 -7.59
N SER A 55 -6.90 -9.62 -6.65
CA SER A 55 -8.36 -9.62 -6.39
C SER A 55 -9.16 -8.87 -7.46
N ASP A 56 -8.56 -7.84 -8.07
CA ASP A 56 -9.22 -7.05 -9.11
C ASP A 56 -8.21 -6.60 -10.17
N VAL A 57 -8.36 -7.12 -11.39
CA VAL A 57 -7.46 -6.84 -12.53
C VAL A 57 -7.47 -5.37 -12.96
N LEU A 58 -8.56 -4.65 -12.70
CA LEU A 58 -8.69 -3.23 -13.07
C LEU A 58 -8.00 -2.30 -12.07
N MET A 59 -7.64 -2.80 -10.88
CA MET A 59 -6.97 -2.01 -9.85
C MET A 59 -5.64 -1.47 -10.34
N THR A 60 -5.48 -0.15 -10.29
CA THR A 60 -4.27 0.53 -10.77
C THR A 60 -3.32 0.87 -9.63
N ASP A 61 -3.84 1.10 -8.43
CA ASP A 61 -3.07 1.59 -7.29
C ASP A 61 -3.51 0.90 -6.00
N VAL A 62 -2.55 0.66 -5.10
CA VAL A 62 -2.80 0.04 -3.80
C VAL A 62 -2.09 0.84 -2.73
N VAL A 63 -2.80 1.11 -1.64
CA VAL A 63 -2.25 1.60 -0.38
C VAL A 63 -2.56 0.58 0.71
N VAL A 64 -1.52 -0.04 1.27
CA VAL A 64 -1.62 -0.93 2.44
C VAL A 64 -1.01 -0.23 3.64
N THR A 65 -1.77 -0.11 4.72
CA THR A 65 -1.27 0.35 6.03
C THR A 65 -1.28 -0.81 7.01
N ILE A 66 -0.15 -1.06 7.67
CA ILE A 66 -0.09 -2.00 8.79
C ILE A 66 -0.39 -1.23 10.08
N ILE A 67 -1.40 -1.67 10.80
CA ILE A 67 -1.75 -1.19 12.14
C ILE A 67 -1.23 -2.20 13.15
N GLY A 68 -0.29 -1.77 13.97
CA GLY A 68 0.31 -2.59 15.01
C GLY A 68 -0.46 -2.48 16.31
N GLU A 69 -0.64 -3.62 16.96
CA GLU A 69 -1.37 -3.72 18.22
C GLU A 69 -0.50 -4.33 19.32
N SER A 70 -0.46 -3.67 20.48
CA SER A 70 0.31 -4.12 21.64
C SER A 70 -0.28 -3.52 22.91
N GLN A 71 -0.61 -4.36 23.90
CA GLN A 71 -1.07 -3.91 25.23
C GLN A 71 -2.21 -2.87 25.22
N GLY A 72 -3.16 -2.99 24.27
CA GLY A 72 -4.28 -2.05 24.13
C GLY A 72 -3.97 -0.77 23.34
N LEU A 73 -2.73 -0.59 22.87
CA LEU A 73 -2.36 0.44 21.91
C LEU A 73 -2.54 -0.09 20.48
N SER A 74 -3.06 0.75 19.58
CA SER A 74 -3.23 0.44 18.15
C SER A 74 -2.75 1.64 17.34
N MET A 75 -1.70 1.46 16.54
CA MET A 75 -1.04 2.56 15.82
C MET A 75 -0.50 2.13 14.45
N PRO A 76 -0.45 3.03 13.45
CA PRO A 76 0.21 2.74 12.19
C PRO A 76 1.70 2.43 12.38
N VAL A 77 2.17 1.36 11.73
CA VAL A 77 3.57 0.88 11.77
C VAL A 77 4.29 1.24 10.49
N LEU A 78 3.69 0.90 9.36
CA LEU A 78 4.18 1.25 8.04
C LEU A 78 3.02 1.38 7.06
N ALA A 79 3.24 2.11 5.98
CA ALA A 79 2.37 2.17 4.83
C ALA A 79 3.16 1.88 3.54
N VAL A 80 2.52 1.25 2.58
CA VAL A 80 3.06 1.00 1.24
C VAL A 80 2.05 1.54 0.23
N ALA A 81 2.47 2.48 -0.60
CA ALA A 81 1.66 3.02 -1.69
C ALA A 81 2.36 2.75 -3.02
N VAL A 82 1.74 1.96 -3.89
CA VAL A 82 2.38 1.51 -5.13
C VAL A 82 1.35 1.32 -6.25
N SER A 83 1.74 1.65 -7.48
CA SER A 83 0.95 1.36 -8.68
C SER A 83 1.18 -0.07 -9.17
N ARG A 84 0.21 -0.68 -9.85
CA ARG A 84 0.35 -2.02 -10.44
C ARG A 84 1.56 -2.09 -11.36
N ARG A 85 1.77 -1.03 -12.15
CA ARG A 85 2.86 -0.95 -13.12
C ARG A 85 4.21 -1.00 -12.41
N ASP A 86 4.37 -0.29 -11.30
CA ASP A 86 5.63 -0.28 -10.56
C ASP A 86 5.82 -1.59 -9.78
N TRP A 87 4.74 -2.15 -9.22
CA TRP A 87 4.73 -3.46 -8.57
C TRP A 87 5.16 -4.60 -9.51
N GLN A 88 4.66 -4.60 -10.75
CA GLN A 88 5.04 -5.60 -11.75
C GLN A 88 6.52 -5.51 -12.15
N ARG A 89 7.12 -4.31 -12.10
CA ARG A 89 8.56 -4.16 -12.36
C ARG A 89 9.40 -4.62 -11.19
N GLN A 90 8.94 -4.42 -9.96
CA GLN A 90 9.67 -4.79 -8.74
C GLN A 90 8.69 -5.20 -7.64
N PRO A 91 8.37 -6.49 -7.45
CA PRO A 91 7.40 -6.92 -6.43
C PRO A 91 8.01 -6.93 -5.01
N ASP A 92 8.59 -5.81 -4.60
CA ASP A 92 9.26 -5.61 -3.31
C ASP A 92 8.81 -4.31 -2.63
N VAL A 93 8.06 -4.46 -1.53
CA VAL A 93 7.50 -3.32 -0.79
C VAL A 93 8.53 -2.37 -0.21
N LEU A 94 9.77 -2.82 0.00
CA LEU A 94 10.83 -2.01 0.59
C LEU A 94 11.16 -0.77 -0.26
N SER A 95 10.85 -0.78 -1.56
CA SER A 95 11.04 0.37 -2.44
C SER A 95 10.01 1.49 -2.25
N TRP A 96 8.89 1.22 -1.57
CA TRP A 96 7.76 2.16 -1.42
C TRP A 96 7.27 2.31 0.02
N VAL A 97 7.98 1.70 0.98
CA VAL A 97 7.58 1.70 2.37
C VAL A 97 7.80 3.07 3.01
N GLN A 98 6.80 3.52 3.74
CA GLN A 98 6.89 4.64 4.67
C GLN A 98 6.72 4.09 6.08
N TYR A 99 7.75 4.23 6.90
CA TYR A 99 7.71 3.83 8.30
C TYR A 99 7.16 4.94 9.19
N TYR A 100 6.32 4.60 10.17
CA TYR A 100 5.83 5.53 11.18
C TYR A 100 6.68 5.41 12.46
N PRO A 101 7.49 6.42 12.81
CA PRO A 101 8.37 6.35 13.98
C PRO A 101 7.63 6.20 15.31
N ALA A 102 6.37 6.66 15.38
CA ALA A 102 5.53 6.57 16.56
C ALA A 102 5.21 5.12 16.97
N ALA A 103 5.30 4.16 16.03
CA ALA A 103 5.07 2.75 16.30
C ALA A 103 6.04 2.14 17.33
N ARG A 104 7.17 2.80 17.59
CA ARG A 104 8.09 2.41 18.68
C ARG A 104 7.41 2.43 20.05
N ALA A 105 6.35 3.22 20.23
CA ALA A 105 5.56 3.25 21.47
C ALA A 105 4.87 1.91 21.78
N LEU A 106 4.63 1.06 20.78
CA LEU A 106 4.06 -0.29 20.96
C LEU A 106 4.96 -1.23 21.78
N LEU A 107 6.22 -0.83 21.99
CA LEU A 107 7.22 -1.59 22.74
C LEU A 107 7.31 -1.18 24.20
N LEU A 108 6.63 -0.09 24.58
CA LEU A 108 6.66 0.37 25.96
C LEU A 108 6.01 -0.69 26.85
N PRO A 109 6.63 -1.00 28.01
CA PRO A 109 6.11 -1.99 28.95
C PRO A 109 4.79 -1.55 29.56
#